data_AF-A0A7Y1X341-F1
#
_entry.id   AF-A0A7Y1X341-F1
#
_cell.length_a   1.000
_cell.length_b   1.000
_cell.length_c   1.000
_cell.angle_alpha   90.00
_cell.angle_beta   90.00
_cell.angle_gamma   90.00
#
_symmetry.space_group_name_H-M   'P 1'
#
loop_
_entity.id
_entity.type
_entity.pdbx_description
1 polymer ?
#
loop_
_entity_poly.entity_id
_entity_poly.type
_entity_poly.pdbx_seq_one_letter_code
_entity_poly.pdbx_strand_id
1 'polypeptide(L)'
;MSKTEGWFARYVDTLQSRGWFKFVSKYIVVPYWIWRAPKPKLPGGPRVSPQPSDNIQRMMNLIMPLKDPSPIGRATAVSVVAQNVDEIFAGLDNVGTVHFARFLLLDDKLCMISAYDGDFSNYIRDFIVTVGSVFDEIMTQIDGGDDLIPTEHNVEKFIEWVHEHDLFQAPDYPTHMFALQDEAIGREPNKPPHMIQSLPRDLILQLHANPNISLGGGYRSYPGFTAAQVRDKFGVGW
;
A
#
# COMPACT_ATOMS: atom_id res chain seq x y z
N MET A 1 9.44 39.29 12.12
CA MET A 1 10.85 39.60 11.78
C MET A 1 11.44 38.40 11.04
N SER A 2 11.48 38.43 9.71
CA SER A 2 12.11 37.38 8.91
C SER A 2 13.63 37.48 9.08
N LYS A 3 14.25 36.47 9.69
CA LYS A 3 15.70 36.32 9.61
C LYS A 3 16.04 36.10 8.14
N THR A 4 16.76 37.04 7.54
CA THR A 4 17.33 36.89 6.21
C THR A 4 18.15 35.60 6.19
N GLU A 5 17.71 34.60 5.43
CA GLU A 5 18.44 33.33 5.31
C GLU A 5 19.88 33.60 4.88
N GLY A 6 20.83 33.21 5.73
CA GLY A 6 22.25 33.43 5.49
C GLY A 6 22.72 32.69 4.23
N TRP A 7 23.79 33.19 3.59
CA TRP A 7 24.37 32.58 2.38
C TRP A 7 24.66 31.08 2.54
N PHE A 8 25.08 30.65 3.75
CA PHE A 8 25.32 29.23 4.05
C PHE A 8 24.05 28.38 4.00
N ALA A 9 22.92 28.88 4.50
CA ALA A 9 21.64 28.16 4.44
C ALA A 9 21.23 27.95 2.98
N ARG A 10 21.25 29.02 2.18
CA ARG A 10 21.02 28.94 0.73
C ARG A 10 21.98 27.97 0.03
N TYR A 11 23.25 27.98 0.42
CA TYR A 11 24.22 27.04 -0.12
C TYR A 11 23.82 25.59 0.19
N VAL A 12 23.50 25.28 1.45
CA VAL A 12 23.06 23.94 1.89
C VAL A 12 21.78 23.52 1.18
N ASP A 13 20.80 24.40 1.03
CA ASP A 13 19.55 24.12 0.33
C ASP A 13 19.78 23.79 -1.15
N THR A 14 20.78 24.42 -1.77
CA THR A 14 21.17 24.10 -3.16
C THR A 14 21.98 22.81 -3.30
N LEU A 15 22.47 22.19 -2.22
CA LEU A 15 23.31 20.99 -2.33
C LEU A 15 22.59 19.85 -3.04
N GLN A 16 21.31 19.63 -2.72
CA GLN A 16 20.51 18.54 -3.28
C GLN A 16 20.33 18.65 -4.81
N SER A 17 20.40 19.86 -5.38
CA SER A 17 20.26 20.07 -6.83
C SER A 17 21.57 19.94 -7.60
N ARG A 18 22.73 20.03 -6.92
CA ARG A 18 24.06 19.98 -7.57
C ARG A 18 24.42 18.58 -8.06
N GLY A 19 24.94 18.49 -9.29
CA GLY A 19 25.28 17.21 -9.95
C GLY A 19 26.29 16.35 -9.17
N TRP A 20 27.36 16.94 -8.65
CA TRP A 20 28.36 16.21 -7.86
C TRP A 20 27.76 15.63 -6.57
N PHE A 21 26.87 16.37 -5.90
CA PHE A 21 26.24 15.91 -4.67
C PHE A 21 25.27 14.78 -4.96
N LYS A 22 24.48 14.86 -6.04
CA LYS A 22 23.65 13.75 -6.51
C LYS A 22 24.48 12.50 -6.80
N PHE A 23 25.61 12.65 -7.48
CA PHE A 23 26.53 11.55 -7.77
C PHE A 23 27.08 10.91 -6.48
N VAL A 24 27.67 11.71 -5.60
CA VAL A 24 28.22 11.23 -4.31
C VAL A 24 27.12 10.61 -3.45
N SER A 25 25.94 11.23 -3.39
CA SER A 25 24.80 10.70 -2.64
C SER A 25 24.36 9.34 -3.17
N LYS A 26 24.16 9.22 -4.49
CA LYS A 26 23.67 8.00 -5.14
C LYS A 26 24.65 6.84 -5.07
N TYR A 27 25.94 7.09 -5.33
CA TYR A 27 26.93 6.03 -5.51
C TYR A 27 27.79 5.76 -4.28
N ILE A 28 27.83 6.67 -3.30
CA ILE A 28 28.69 6.52 -2.11
C ILE A 28 27.87 6.56 -0.83
N VAL A 29 27.16 7.65 -0.57
CA VAL A 29 26.53 7.90 0.74
C VAL A 29 25.37 6.95 1.00
N VAL A 30 24.43 6.83 0.06
CA VAL A 30 23.26 5.95 0.21
C VAL A 30 23.68 4.48 0.31
N PRO A 31 24.52 3.93 -0.59
CA PRO A 31 25.04 2.56 -0.47
C PRO A 31 25.73 2.28 0.87
N TYR A 32 26.56 3.22 1.36
CA TYR A 32 27.21 3.10 2.67
C TYR A 32 26.18 2.95 3.80
N TRP A 33 25.12 3.75 3.79
CA TRP A 33 24.09 3.69 4.83
C TRP A 33 23.16 2.48 4.70
N ILE A 34 22.86 2.02 3.48
CA ILE A 34 22.14 0.76 3.24
C ILE A 34 22.92 -0.40 3.86
N TRP A 35 24.24 -0.44 3.66
CA TRP A 35 25.10 -1.46 4.26
C TRP A 35 25.17 -1.35 5.79
N ARG A 36 25.33 -0.13 6.32
CA ARG A 36 25.52 0.09 7.77
C ARG A 36 24.23 -0.08 8.60
N ALA A 37 23.09 0.29 8.04
CA ALA A 37 21.81 0.33 8.74
C ALA A 37 20.66 0.02 7.77
N PRO A 38 20.58 -1.22 7.24
CA PRO A 38 19.51 -1.60 6.33
C PRO A 38 18.16 -1.46 7.04
N LYS A 39 17.16 -0.96 6.31
CA LYS A 39 15.78 -0.90 6.80
C LYS A 39 15.01 -2.09 6.24
N PRO A 40 14.19 -2.78 7.05
CA PRO A 40 13.35 -3.86 6.54
C PRO A 40 12.32 -3.28 5.57
N LYS A 41 11.88 -4.13 4.62
CA LYS A 41 10.69 -3.81 3.82
C LYS A 41 9.49 -3.80 4.76
N LEU A 42 8.83 -2.66 4.89
CA LEU A 42 7.62 -2.56 5.69
C LEU A 42 6.45 -3.15 4.88
N PRO A 43 5.57 -3.96 5.51
CA PRO A 43 4.46 -4.59 4.81
C PRO A 43 3.44 -3.55 4.36
N GLY A 44 2.68 -3.92 3.33
CA GLY A 44 1.48 -3.22 2.94
C GLY A 44 0.35 -3.45 3.92
N GLY A 45 -0.80 -2.87 3.61
CA GLY A 45 -2.00 -2.94 4.41
C GLY A 45 -2.15 -1.73 5.34
N PRO A 46 -3.38 -1.24 5.51
CA PRO A 46 -3.71 -0.25 6.50
C PRO A 46 -3.56 -0.87 7.89
N ARG A 47 -2.91 -0.14 8.80
CA ARG A 47 -2.74 -0.59 10.18
C ARG A 47 -3.99 -0.27 11.00
N VAL A 48 -4.23 -1.08 12.03
CA VAL A 48 -5.27 -0.79 13.00
C VAL A 48 -4.94 0.50 13.72
N SER A 49 -5.83 1.48 13.62
CA SER A 49 -5.72 2.73 14.37
C SER A 49 -6.71 2.71 15.54
N PRO A 50 -6.31 3.22 16.72
CA PRO A 50 -7.22 3.39 17.84
C PRO A 50 -8.28 4.46 17.58
N GLN A 51 -8.09 5.34 16.59
CA GLN A 51 -9.11 6.32 16.21
C GLN A 51 -10.17 5.63 15.35
N PRO A 52 -11.45 5.59 15.77
CA PRO A 52 -12.48 4.88 15.03
C PRO A 52 -12.62 5.36 13.59
N SER A 53 -12.49 6.68 13.34
CA SER A 53 -12.51 7.29 12.00
C SER A 53 -11.48 6.71 11.04
N ASP A 54 -10.35 6.29 11.57
CA ASP A 54 -9.24 5.75 10.79
C ASP A 54 -9.54 4.32 10.28
N ASN A 55 -10.62 3.71 10.76
CA ASN A 55 -11.11 2.40 10.36
C ASN A 55 -12.38 2.47 9.48
N ILE A 56 -12.91 3.68 9.22
CA ILE A 56 -14.14 3.90 8.43
C ILE A 56 -13.84 4.12 6.94
N GLN A 57 -12.58 4.29 6.54
CA GLN A 57 -12.25 4.38 5.10
C GLN A 57 -10.77 4.08 4.90
N ARG A 58 -10.46 2.80 4.78
CA ARG A 58 -9.11 2.33 4.51
C ARG A 58 -8.89 2.15 3.02
N MET A 59 -7.62 2.18 2.60
CA MET A 59 -7.24 1.99 1.21
C MET A 59 -6.45 0.69 1.06
N MET A 60 -6.55 0.07 -0.11
CA MET A 60 -5.65 -0.98 -0.57
C MET A 60 -5.16 -0.60 -1.97
N ASN A 61 -3.87 -0.78 -2.19
CA ASN A 61 -3.18 -0.60 -3.45
C ASN A 61 -2.40 -1.87 -3.77
N LEU A 62 -3.12 -2.93 -4.12
CA LEU A 62 -2.54 -4.24 -4.42
C LEU A 62 -1.83 -4.20 -5.77
N ILE A 63 -0.55 -4.57 -5.79
CA ILE A 63 0.31 -4.57 -6.97
C ILE A 63 0.74 -6.00 -7.29
N MET A 64 0.27 -6.53 -8.42
CA MET A 64 0.44 -7.94 -8.78
C MET A 64 1.28 -8.04 -10.06
N PRO A 65 2.54 -8.49 -10.00
CA PRO A 65 3.38 -8.71 -11.18
C PRO A 65 2.76 -9.76 -12.10
N LEU A 66 2.74 -9.49 -13.41
CA LEU A 66 2.27 -10.47 -14.38
C LEU A 66 3.28 -11.60 -14.58
N LYS A 67 2.77 -12.82 -14.73
CA LYS A 67 3.55 -13.99 -15.13
C LYS A 67 4.13 -13.84 -16.55
N ASP A 68 3.35 -13.28 -17.47
CA ASP A 68 3.79 -12.93 -18.82
C ASP A 68 3.67 -11.41 -19.07
N PRO A 69 4.78 -10.65 -19.05
CA PRO A 69 4.76 -9.21 -19.31
C PRO A 69 4.69 -8.87 -20.82
N SER A 70 4.62 -9.86 -21.72
CA SER A 70 4.49 -9.63 -23.15
C SER A 70 3.18 -8.91 -23.49
N PRO A 71 3.07 -8.26 -24.67
CA PRO A 71 1.80 -7.68 -25.12
C PRO A 71 0.64 -8.68 -25.12
N ILE A 72 0.91 -9.97 -25.37
CA ILE A 72 -0.11 -11.03 -25.36
C ILE A 72 -0.53 -11.34 -23.92
N GLY A 73 0.41 -11.62 -23.02
CA GLY A 73 0.10 -11.86 -21.61
C GLY A 73 -0.65 -10.70 -20.95
N ARG A 74 -0.28 -9.47 -21.28
CA ARG A 74 -0.99 -8.25 -20.87
C ARG A 74 -2.43 -8.21 -21.39
N ALA A 75 -2.65 -8.55 -22.67
CA ALA A 75 -3.99 -8.62 -23.24
C ALA A 75 -4.83 -9.74 -22.62
N THR A 76 -4.22 -10.88 -22.29
CA THR A 76 -4.88 -11.99 -21.58
C THR A 76 -5.30 -11.56 -20.18
N ALA A 77 -4.43 -10.91 -19.41
CA ALA A 77 -4.76 -10.42 -18.07
C ALA A 77 -5.93 -9.42 -18.10
N VAL A 78 -5.96 -8.51 -19.07
CA VAL A 78 -7.10 -7.59 -19.28
C VAL A 78 -8.37 -8.36 -19.66
N SER A 79 -8.25 -9.39 -20.50
CA SER A 79 -9.40 -10.20 -20.93
C SER A 79 -10.02 -10.97 -19.77
N VAL A 80 -9.21 -11.53 -18.88
CA VAL A 80 -9.69 -12.22 -17.66
C VAL A 80 -10.52 -11.27 -16.79
N VAL A 81 -10.02 -10.06 -16.52
CA VAL A 81 -10.78 -9.07 -15.75
C VAL A 81 -12.08 -8.67 -16.46
N ALA A 82 -12.03 -8.48 -17.78
CA ALA A 82 -13.20 -8.09 -18.56
C ALA A 82 -14.28 -9.19 -18.64
N GLN A 83 -13.87 -10.45 -18.71
CA GLN A 83 -14.78 -11.61 -18.75
C GLN A 83 -15.52 -11.81 -17.43
N ASN A 84 -14.90 -11.42 -16.31
CA ASN A 84 -15.45 -11.55 -14.97
C ASN A 84 -16.11 -10.26 -14.45
N VAL A 85 -16.34 -9.26 -15.30
CA VAL A 85 -16.79 -7.92 -14.86
C VAL A 85 -18.11 -7.96 -14.09
N ASP A 86 -19.07 -8.78 -14.52
CA ASP A 86 -20.38 -8.88 -13.88
C ASP A 86 -20.29 -9.53 -12.50
N GLU A 87 -19.44 -10.55 -12.35
CA GLU A 87 -19.18 -11.22 -11.08
C GLU A 87 -18.38 -10.33 -10.12
N ILE A 88 -17.44 -9.55 -10.65
CA ILE A 88 -16.74 -8.50 -9.89
C ILE A 88 -17.75 -7.48 -9.36
N PHE A 89 -18.65 -6.95 -10.20
CA PHE A 89 -19.67 -6.00 -9.74
C PHE A 89 -20.59 -6.61 -8.69
N ALA A 90 -21.12 -7.81 -8.94
CA ALA A 90 -21.96 -8.52 -7.98
C ALA A 90 -21.22 -8.75 -6.65
N GLY A 91 -19.95 -9.11 -6.70
CA GLY A 91 -19.10 -9.28 -5.52
C GLY A 91 -18.92 -8.02 -4.71
N LEU A 92 -18.53 -6.94 -5.39
CA LEU A 92 -18.33 -5.63 -4.78
C LEU A 92 -19.60 -5.10 -4.12
N ASP A 93 -20.76 -5.29 -4.76
CA ASP A 93 -22.05 -4.89 -4.23
C ASP A 93 -22.45 -5.73 -2.99
N ASN A 94 -22.13 -7.02 -2.97
CA ASN A 94 -22.51 -7.95 -1.89
C ASN A 94 -21.62 -7.87 -0.65
N VAL A 95 -20.33 -7.52 -0.79
CA VAL A 95 -19.41 -7.39 0.35
C VAL A 95 -19.83 -6.24 1.30
N GLY A 96 -20.49 -5.20 0.79
CA GLY A 96 -21.14 -4.14 1.58
C GLY A 96 -20.21 -3.18 2.34
N THR A 97 -18.92 -3.51 2.46
CA THR A 97 -17.87 -2.69 3.08
C THR A 97 -17.01 -1.95 2.06
N VAL A 98 -17.22 -2.17 0.76
CA VAL A 98 -16.43 -1.59 -0.32
C VAL A 98 -17.07 -0.30 -0.82
N HIS A 99 -16.31 0.79 -0.82
CA HIS A 99 -16.75 2.05 -1.43
C HIS A 99 -16.48 2.08 -2.92
N PHE A 100 -15.31 1.60 -3.31
CA PHE A 100 -14.93 1.41 -4.70
C PHE A 100 -13.79 0.40 -4.82
N ALA A 101 -13.72 -0.28 -5.95
CA ALA A 101 -12.54 -0.98 -6.40
C ALA A 101 -12.36 -0.78 -7.90
N ARG A 102 -11.12 -0.78 -8.36
CA ARG A 102 -10.79 -0.74 -9.78
C ARG A 102 -9.54 -1.54 -10.07
N PHE A 103 -9.50 -2.15 -11.24
CA PHE A 103 -8.31 -2.79 -11.78
C PHE A 103 -7.59 -1.85 -12.74
N LEU A 104 -6.26 -1.86 -12.70
CA LEU A 104 -5.40 -1.12 -13.63
C LEU A 104 -4.30 -2.03 -14.13
N LEU A 105 -3.97 -1.92 -15.41
CA LEU A 105 -2.74 -2.49 -15.94
C LEU A 105 -1.69 -1.38 -16.03
N LEU A 106 -0.67 -1.44 -15.18
CA LEU A 106 0.43 -0.47 -15.12
C LEU A 106 1.73 -1.20 -15.46
N ASP A 107 2.34 -0.86 -16.59
CA ASP A 107 3.49 -1.56 -17.15
C ASP A 107 3.27 -3.08 -17.24
N ASP A 108 4.04 -3.84 -16.46
CA ASP A 108 4.06 -5.30 -16.32
C ASP A 108 3.27 -5.80 -15.10
N LYS A 109 2.37 -4.97 -14.54
CA LYS A 109 1.64 -5.27 -13.29
C LYS A 109 0.15 -5.05 -13.45
N LEU A 110 -0.63 -6.01 -12.96
CA LEU A 110 -2.04 -5.84 -12.70
C LEU A 110 -2.21 -5.29 -11.28
N CYS A 111 -2.91 -4.18 -11.14
CA CYS A 111 -3.11 -3.50 -9.87
C CYS A 111 -4.59 -3.51 -9.51
N MET A 112 -4.91 -3.71 -8.25
CA MET A 112 -6.26 -3.48 -7.71
C MET A 112 -6.19 -2.37 -6.68
N ILE A 113 -6.93 -1.29 -6.92
CA ILE A 113 -7.01 -0.15 -6.02
C ILE A 113 -8.42 -0.10 -5.45
N SER A 114 -8.56 -0.15 -4.14
CA SER A 114 -9.85 -0.10 -3.46
C SER A 114 -9.85 0.81 -2.24
N ALA A 115 -11.04 1.25 -1.87
CA ALA A 115 -11.31 1.79 -0.56
C ALA A 115 -12.48 1.05 0.09
N TYR A 116 -12.36 0.78 1.38
CA TYR A 116 -13.26 -0.08 2.11
C TYR A 116 -13.26 0.23 3.62
N ASP A 117 -14.20 -0.38 4.33
CA ASP A 117 -14.43 -0.19 5.75
C ASP A 117 -13.99 -1.39 6.58
N GLY A 118 -13.52 -1.13 7.80
CA GLY A 118 -13.24 -2.17 8.77
C GLY A 118 -11.84 -2.76 8.66
N ASP A 119 -11.73 -4.04 8.97
CA ASP A 119 -10.43 -4.71 9.09
C ASP A 119 -9.91 -5.20 7.73
N PHE A 120 -8.60 -5.14 7.50
CA PHE A 120 -8.00 -5.57 6.22
C PHE A 120 -8.21 -7.05 5.97
N SER A 121 -7.95 -7.90 6.97
CA SER A 121 -8.05 -9.35 6.82
C SER A 121 -9.50 -9.79 6.65
N ASN A 122 -10.45 -9.12 7.33
CA ASN A 122 -11.87 -9.37 7.12
C ASN A 122 -12.32 -8.92 5.73
N TYR A 123 -11.90 -7.75 5.29
CA TYR A 123 -12.17 -7.27 3.92
C TYR A 123 -11.70 -8.28 2.87
N ILE A 124 -10.47 -8.77 2.96
CA ILE A 124 -9.95 -9.77 2.02
C ILE A 124 -10.73 -11.09 2.12
N ARG A 125 -11.07 -11.54 3.33
CA ARG A 125 -11.87 -12.75 3.53
C ARG A 125 -13.26 -12.65 2.88
N ASP A 126 -13.96 -11.53 3.09
CA ASP A 126 -15.29 -11.29 2.53
C ASP A 126 -15.25 -11.26 0.99
N PHE A 127 -14.17 -10.72 0.42
CA PHE A 127 -13.91 -10.78 -1.02
C PHE A 127 -13.77 -12.21 -1.53
N ILE A 128 -12.89 -13.01 -0.91
CA ILE A 128 -12.67 -14.38 -1.37
C ILE A 128 -13.95 -15.21 -1.29
N VAL A 129 -14.76 -15.02 -0.23
CA VAL A 129 -16.04 -15.76 -0.08
C VAL A 129 -17.03 -15.41 -1.18
N THR A 130 -16.99 -14.18 -1.71
CA THR A 130 -17.98 -13.69 -2.67
C THR A 130 -17.52 -13.80 -4.13
N VAL A 131 -16.21 -13.68 -4.39
CA VAL A 131 -15.60 -13.64 -5.73
C VAL A 131 -14.30 -14.45 -5.82
N GLY A 132 -14.16 -15.52 -5.04
CA GLY A 132 -12.97 -16.37 -5.01
C GLY A 132 -12.62 -16.96 -6.38
N SER A 133 -13.61 -17.47 -7.10
CA SER A 133 -13.51 -17.94 -8.50
C SER A 133 -12.87 -16.92 -9.43
N VAL A 134 -13.27 -15.65 -9.35
CA VAL A 134 -12.69 -14.58 -10.17
C VAL A 134 -11.22 -14.36 -9.81
N PHE A 135 -10.90 -14.34 -8.51
CA PHE A 135 -9.52 -14.19 -8.07
C PHE A 135 -8.66 -15.38 -8.49
N ASP A 136 -9.19 -16.59 -8.50
CA ASP A 136 -8.50 -17.76 -9.01
C ASP A 136 -8.09 -17.56 -10.47
N GLU A 137 -9.01 -17.09 -11.32
CA GLU A 137 -8.70 -16.78 -12.72
C GLU A 137 -7.65 -15.68 -12.85
N ILE A 138 -7.77 -14.60 -12.06
CA ILE A 138 -6.77 -13.53 -12.05
C ILE A 138 -5.41 -14.08 -11.63
N MET A 139 -5.35 -14.88 -10.56
CA MET A 139 -4.11 -15.45 -10.01
C MET A 139 -3.38 -16.34 -11.02
N THR A 140 -4.07 -16.97 -11.98
CA THR A 140 -3.39 -17.72 -13.05
C THR A 140 -2.45 -16.86 -13.89
N GLN A 141 -2.74 -15.56 -13.99
CA GLN A 141 -1.98 -14.57 -14.76
C GLN A 141 -0.88 -13.89 -13.93
N ILE A 142 -0.87 -14.09 -12.61
CA ILE A 142 0.03 -13.41 -11.67
C ILE A 142 1.24 -14.29 -11.36
N ASP A 143 2.41 -13.66 -11.28
CA ASP A 143 3.63 -14.33 -10.84
C ASP A 143 3.51 -14.75 -9.37
N GLY A 144 3.77 -16.03 -9.08
CA GLY A 144 3.57 -16.62 -7.74
C GLY A 144 2.10 -16.85 -7.34
N GLY A 145 1.13 -16.63 -8.24
CA GLY A 145 -0.30 -16.80 -7.94
C GLY A 145 -0.79 -18.26 -7.88
N ASP A 146 -0.12 -19.19 -8.57
CA ASP A 146 -0.56 -20.60 -8.69
C ASP A 146 -0.71 -21.29 -7.33
N ASP A 147 0.15 -20.93 -6.40
CA ASP A 147 0.23 -21.44 -5.03
C ASP A 147 -0.92 -21.01 -4.12
N LEU A 148 -1.72 -20.06 -4.58
CA LEU A 148 -2.86 -19.49 -3.85
C LEU A 148 -4.18 -20.10 -4.32
N ILE A 149 -4.20 -20.74 -5.49
CA ILE A 149 -5.41 -21.30 -6.10
C ILE A 149 -5.69 -22.70 -5.52
N PRO A 150 -6.94 -23.02 -5.12
CA PRO A 150 -8.10 -22.13 -5.02
C PRO A 150 -7.98 -21.19 -3.81
N THR A 151 -8.24 -19.90 -4.02
CA THR A 151 -8.12 -18.86 -2.99
C THR A 151 -9.06 -19.08 -1.83
N GLU A 152 -10.25 -19.63 -2.09
CA GLU A 152 -11.26 -20.02 -1.08
C GLU A 152 -10.76 -21.06 -0.07
N HIS A 153 -9.83 -21.93 -0.47
CA HIS A 153 -9.23 -22.93 0.42
C HIS A 153 -7.91 -22.47 1.06
N ASN A 154 -7.36 -21.34 0.59
CA ASN A 154 -6.07 -20.82 1.01
C ASN A 154 -6.19 -19.38 1.55
N VAL A 155 -7.31 -19.07 2.23
CA VAL A 155 -7.66 -17.71 2.66
C VAL A 155 -6.54 -17.02 3.42
N GLU A 156 -5.96 -17.65 4.44
CA GLU A 156 -4.90 -17.06 5.25
C GLU A 156 -3.63 -16.80 4.44
N LYS A 157 -3.26 -17.74 3.55
CA LYS A 157 -2.10 -17.61 2.65
C LYS A 157 -2.32 -16.47 1.65
N PHE A 158 -3.55 -16.33 1.15
CA PHE A 158 -3.93 -15.24 0.27
C PHE A 158 -3.89 -13.89 0.99
N ILE A 159 -4.41 -13.78 2.22
CA ILE A 159 -4.33 -12.55 3.03
C ILE A 159 -2.88 -12.12 3.23
N GLU A 160 -1.99 -13.05 3.58
CA GLU A 160 -0.56 -12.78 3.73
C GLU A 160 0.05 -12.33 2.40
N TRP A 161 -0.24 -13.02 1.30
CA TRP A 161 0.22 -12.64 -0.02
C TRP A 161 -0.24 -11.23 -0.42
N VAL A 162 -1.50 -10.88 -0.18
CA VAL A 162 -2.01 -9.52 -0.44
C VAL A 162 -1.30 -8.50 0.47
N HIS A 163 -1.00 -8.81 1.73
CA HIS A 163 -0.22 -7.93 2.60
C HIS A 163 1.19 -7.64 2.06
N GLU A 164 1.84 -8.62 1.45
CA GLU A 164 3.18 -8.48 0.87
C GLU A 164 3.20 -7.68 -0.44
N HIS A 165 2.09 -7.73 -1.17
CA HIS A 165 1.90 -7.13 -2.49
C HIS A 165 1.10 -5.81 -2.45
N ASP A 166 0.47 -5.47 -1.34
CA ASP A 166 -0.09 -4.15 -1.09
C ASP A 166 1.05 -3.14 -0.85
N LEU A 167 0.85 -1.91 -1.32
CA LEU A 167 1.83 -0.86 -1.09
C LEU A 167 1.89 -0.50 0.39
N PHE A 168 3.12 -0.35 0.90
CA PHE A 168 3.35 0.24 2.22
C PHE A 168 2.68 1.62 2.29
N GLN A 169 1.79 1.79 3.25
CA GLN A 169 1.13 3.06 3.52
C GLN A 169 2.00 3.89 4.47
N ALA A 170 2.65 4.91 3.90
CA ALA A 170 3.46 5.83 4.68
C ALA A 170 2.57 6.56 5.69
N PRO A 171 3.02 6.69 6.95
CA PRO A 171 2.25 7.40 7.95
C PRO A 171 2.10 8.88 7.59
N ASP A 172 0.98 9.49 7.98
CA ASP A 172 0.72 10.91 7.73
C ASP A 172 1.77 11.80 8.42
N TYR A 173 2.22 11.38 9.60
CA TYR A 173 3.33 12.01 10.31
C TYR A 173 4.62 11.22 10.07
N PRO A 174 5.62 11.81 9.40
CA PRO A 174 6.88 11.13 9.09
C PRO A 174 7.60 10.54 10.32
N THR A 175 7.45 11.14 11.50
CA THR A 175 8.02 10.63 12.75
C THR A 175 7.46 9.28 13.17
N HIS A 176 6.23 8.94 12.79
CA HIS A 176 5.64 7.63 13.09
C HIS A 176 6.34 6.51 12.33
N MET A 177 7.11 6.81 11.28
CA MET A 177 7.92 5.80 10.58
C MET A 177 8.92 5.11 11.53
N PHE A 178 9.43 5.82 12.54
CA PHE A 178 10.34 5.22 13.53
C PHE A 178 9.71 4.06 14.28
N ALA A 179 8.49 4.26 14.78
CA ALA A 179 7.71 3.20 15.45
C ALA A 179 7.55 1.96 14.56
N LEU A 180 7.23 2.18 13.27
CA LEU A 180 7.05 1.09 12.31
C LEU A 180 8.35 0.33 12.03
N GLN A 181 9.46 1.05 11.95
CA GLN A 181 10.77 0.46 11.76
C GLN A 181 11.19 -0.38 12.97
N ASP A 182 10.88 0.08 14.19
CA ASP A 182 11.13 -0.66 15.42
C ASP A 182 10.28 -1.94 15.47
N GLU A 183 8.97 -1.84 15.19
CA GLU A 183 8.06 -2.98 15.16
C GLU A 183 8.51 -4.04 14.15
N ALA A 184 8.91 -3.62 12.95
CA ALA A 184 9.35 -4.53 11.88
C ALA A 184 10.64 -5.31 12.22
N ILE A 185 11.42 -4.85 13.20
CA ILE A 185 12.59 -5.57 13.71
C ILE A 185 12.35 -6.17 15.11
N GLY A 186 11.09 -6.26 15.54
CA GLY A 186 10.67 -6.87 16.80
C GLY A 186 11.00 -6.04 18.04
N ARG A 187 11.14 -4.72 17.91
CA ARG A 187 11.38 -3.79 19.03
C ARG A 187 10.10 -3.08 19.45
N GLU A 188 10.09 -2.62 20.69
CA GLU A 188 9.02 -1.75 21.16
C GLU A 188 9.01 -0.41 20.40
N PRO A 189 7.83 0.09 20.01
CA PRO A 189 7.72 1.33 19.25
C PRO A 189 8.38 2.52 19.96
N ASN A 190 9.21 3.27 19.23
CA ASN A 190 9.92 4.46 19.71
C ASN A 190 10.92 4.18 20.85
N LYS A 191 11.43 2.95 20.96
CA LYS A 191 12.44 2.58 21.94
C LYS A 191 13.67 1.93 21.28
N PRO A 192 14.87 2.54 21.41
CA PRO A 192 15.16 3.80 22.10
C PRO A 192 14.59 5.03 21.36
N PRO A 193 14.50 6.21 22.02
CA PRO A 193 14.07 7.43 21.36
C PRO A 193 14.90 7.74 20.11
N HIS A 194 14.24 8.05 19.01
CA HIS A 194 14.88 8.40 17.76
C HIS A 194 15.18 9.90 17.68
N MET A 195 16.30 10.24 17.06
CA MET A 195 16.67 11.64 16.81
C MET A 195 15.90 12.15 15.59
N ILE A 196 15.17 13.25 15.71
CA ILE A 196 14.42 13.83 14.59
C ILE A 196 15.36 14.15 13.41
N GLN A 197 16.63 14.48 13.68
CA GLN A 197 17.64 14.76 12.68
C GLN A 197 17.99 13.55 11.80
N SER A 198 17.75 12.32 12.26
CA SER A 198 17.94 11.12 11.42
C SER A 198 16.77 10.82 10.50
N LEU A 199 15.62 11.49 10.66
CA LEU A 199 14.41 11.24 9.88
C LEU A 199 14.65 11.30 8.36
N PRO A 200 15.35 12.31 7.78
CA PRO A 200 15.57 12.36 6.35
C PRO A 200 16.37 11.16 5.83
N ARG A 201 17.40 10.74 6.57
CA ARG A 201 18.21 9.56 6.23
C ARG A 201 17.36 8.30 6.31
N ASP A 202 16.65 8.12 7.41
CA ASP A 202 15.86 6.91 7.65
C ASP A 202 14.70 6.80 6.65
N LEU A 203 14.16 7.93 6.19
CA LEU A 203 13.18 7.98 5.10
C LEU A 203 13.79 7.58 3.76
N ILE A 204 14.98 8.09 3.41
CA ILE A 204 15.69 7.68 2.19
C ILE A 204 15.95 6.17 2.19
N LEU A 205 16.39 5.63 3.33
CA LEU A 205 16.64 4.18 3.46
C LEU A 205 15.34 3.38 3.41
N GLN A 206 14.26 3.90 4.00
CA GLN A 206 12.95 3.24 3.91
C GLN A 206 12.41 3.24 2.47
N LEU A 207 12.54 4.35 1.74
CA LEU A 207 12.14 4.45 0.33
C LEU A 207 13.04 3.62 -0.59
N HIS A 208 14.26 3.30 -0.15
CA HIS A 208 15.08 2.32 -0.85
C HIS A 208 14.53 0.88 -0.67
N ALA A 209 14.09 0.53 0.56
CA ALA A 209 13.50 -0.78 0.86
C ALA A 209 12.06 -0.93 0.31
N ASN A 210 11.29 0.16 0.32
CA ASN A 210 9.94 0.28 -0.22
C ASN A 210 9.95 1.36 -1.32
N PRO A 211 10.36 1.04 -2.56
CA PRO A 211 10.44 2.01 -3.65
C PRO A 211 9.07 2.53 -4.09
N ASN A 212 8.04 1.71 -3.95
CA ASN A 212 6.65 2.06 -4.22
C ASN A 212 5.90 2.12 -2.88
N ILE A 213 5.26 3.25 -2.62
CA ILE A 213 4.51 3.48 -1.38
C ILE A 213 3.20 4.20 -1.68
N SER A 214 2.20 3.99 -0.83
CA SER A 214 1.04 4.87 -0.75
C SER A 214 1.37 6.02 0.20
N LEU A 215 1.13 7.25 -0.25
CA LEU A 215 1.37 8.44 0.55
C LEU A 215 0.15 8.75 1.43
N GLY A 216 0.34 8.65 2.73
CA GLY A 216 -0.70 8.82 3.75
C GLY A 216 -1.54 7.56 3.95
N GLY A 217 -2.27 7.52 5.06
CA GLY A 217 -3.24 6.45 5.38
C GLY A 217 -4.58 6.58 4.64
N GLY A 218 -4.55 7.29 3.50
CA GLY A 218 -5.72 7.81 2.79
C GLY A 218 -6.17 9.17 3.33
N TYR A 219 -6.11 10.21 2.50
CA TYR A 219 -6.69 11.51 2.81
C TYR A 219 -8.22 11.41 2.69
N ARG A 220 -8.91 11.42 3.83
CA ARG A 220 -10.34 11.17 3.91
C ARG A 220 -11.11 12.47 3.99
N SER A 221 -12.28 12.51 3.37
CA SER A 221 -13.17 13.68 3.40
C SER A 221 -14.62 13.28 3.65
N TYR A 222 -14.89 12.57 4.75
CA TYR A 222 -16.26 12.41 5.29
C TYR A 222 -16.25 12.29 6.82
N PRO A 223 -17.21 12.89 7.53
CA PRO A 223 -17.47 12.59 8.93
C PRO A 223 -18.26 11.27 9.04
N GLY A 224 -17.56 10.15 9.19
CA GLY A 224 -17.99 9.01 10.02
C GLY A 224 -19.17 8.12 9.61
N PHE A 225 -19.68 8.14 8.37
CA PHE A 225 -20.74 7.22 7.93
C PHE A 225 -20.32 6.36 6.73
N THR A 226 -20.56 5.06 6.80
CA THR A 226 -20.31 4.07 5.73
C THR A 226 -21.39 4.13 4.64
N ALA A 227 -21.12 3.64 3.44
CA ALA A 227 -22.13 3.55 2.37
C ALA A 227 -23.36 2.74 2.80
N ALA A 228 -23.13 1.65 3.56
CA ALA A 228 -24.18 0.86 4.20
C ALA A 228 -25.04 1.69 5.17
N GLN A 229 -24.42 2.48 6.05
CA GLN A 229 -25.13 3.34 7.01
C GLN A 229 -25.92 4.45 6.31
N VAL A 230 -25.40 4.96 5.19
CA VAL A 230 -26.07 5.97 4.37
C VAL A 230 -27.31 5.36 3.71
N ARG A 231 -27.20 4.17 3.10
CA ARG A 231 -28.31 3.47 2.44
C ARG A 231 -29.42 3.05 3.42
N ASP A 232 -29.03 2.49 4.57
CA ASP A 232 -29.96 2.17 5.66
C ASP A 232 -30.77 3.41 6.09
N LYS A 233 -30.09 4.55 6.29
CA LYS A 233 -30.76 5.83 6.58
C LYS A 233 -31.64 6.34 5.44
N PHE A 234 -31.31 6.04 4.19
CA PHE A 234 -32.12 6.42 3.03
C PHE A 234 -33.26 5.44 2.73
N GLY A 235 -33.43 4.37 3.51
CA GLY A 235 -34.49 3.38 3.31
C GLY A 235 -34.36 2.63 1.98
N VAL A 236 -33.20 2.73 1.33
CA VAL A 236 -32.81 1.86 0.24
C VAL A 236 -32.30 0.62 0.93
N GLY A 237 -33.15 -0.41 1.02
CA GLY A 237 -32.75 -1.71 1.58
C GLY A 237 -31.50 -2.28 0.88
N TRP A 238 -31.08 -3.45 1.37
CA TRP A 238 -30.07 -4.25 0.71
C TRP A 238 -30.60 -4.76 -0.63
#